data_AF-A0A2V5XW03-F1
#
_entry.id   AF-A0A2V5XW03-F1
#
_cell.length_a   1.000
_cell.length_b   1.000
_cell.length_c   1.000
_cell.angle_alpha   90.00
_cell.angle_beta   90.00
_cell.angle_gamma   90.00
#
_symmetry.space_group_name_H-M   'P 1'
#
loop_
_entity.id
_entity.type
_entity.pdbx_description
1 polymer ?
#
loop_
_entity_poly.entity_id
_entity_poly.type
_entity_poly.pdbx_seq_one_letter_code
_entity_poly.pdbx_strand_id
1 'polypeptide(L)' 'MKMTIFKGSEIEVEREINNWLKTERINKIRHVTHVNSGAMVYITVWWHQLDAGKNAPRAHGLS' A
#
# COMPACT_ATOMS: atom_id res chain seq x y z
N MET A 1 9.53 10.93 11.05
CA MET A 1 8.90 12.25 11.17
C MET A 1 7.93 12.40 10.00
N LYS A 2 6.62 12.55 10.25
CA LYS A 2 5.60 12.69 9.20
C LYS A 2 5.18 14.16 9.21
N MET A 3 5.47 14.88 8.14
CA MET A 3 5.10 16.29 8.01
C MET A 3 3.77 16.35 7.27
N THR A 4 2.74 16.90 7.92
CA THR A 4 1.39 16.92 7.35
C THR A 4 1.05 18.34 6.93
N ILE A 5 1.00 18.55 5.62
CA ILE A 5 0.51 19.77 4.98
C ILE A 5 -0.85 19.38 4.40
N PHE A 6 -1.92 20.09 4.76
CA PHE A 6 -3.26 19.85 4.19
C PHE A 6 -3.79 21.10 3.52
N LYS A 7 -4.14 20.99 2.24
CA LYS A 7 -5.08 21.87 1.54
C LYS A 7 -6.30 21.04 1.11
N GLY A 8 -7.48 21.45 1.57
CA GLY A 8 -8.85 20.96 1.31
C GLY A 8 -9.11 19.71 0.44
N SER A 9 -8.55 19.62 -0.78
CA SER A 9 -8.76 18.51 -1.73
C SER A 9 -7.87 17.27 -1.49
N GLU A 10 -6.79 17.39 -0.71
CA GLU A 10 -5.85 16.29 -0.48
C GLU A 10 -6.42 15.18 0.43
N ILE A 11 -7.40 15.52 1.27
CA ILE A 11 -8.04 14.57 2.22
C ILE A 11 -8.93 13.56 1.50
N GLU A 12 -9.64 13.99 0.45
CA GLU A 12 -10.49 13.11 -0.36
C GLU A 12 -9.63 12.12 -1.15
N VAL A 13 -8.54 12.62 -1.75
CA VAL A 13 -7.54 11.81 -2.46
C VAL A 13 -6.89 10.81 -1.50
N GLU A 14 -6.49 11.24 -0.30
CA GLU A 14 -5.93 10.32 0.71
C GLU A 14 -6.93 9.23 1.12
N ARG A 15 -8.22 9.57 1.26
CA ARG A 15 -9.27 8.60 1.58
C ARG A 15 -9.44 7.56 0.46
N GLU A 16 -9.46 8.01 -0.80
CA GLU A 16 -9.56 7.12 -1.96
C GLU A 16 -8.38 6.16 -2.05
N ILE A 17 -7.15 6.67 -1.88
CA ILE A 17 -5.93 5.84 -1.85
C ILE A 17 -6.01 4.80 -0.74
N ASN A 18 -6.41 5.20 0.47
CA ASN A 18 -6.52 4.28 1.60
C ASN A 18 -7.59 3.21 1.39
N ASN A 19 -8.71 3.54 0.74
CA ASN A 19 -9.74 2.57 0.38
C ASN A 19 -9.23 1.58 -0.66
N TRP A 20 -8.55 2.05 -1.69
CA TRP A 20 -7.91 1.19 -2.69
C TRP A 20 -6.90 0.22 -2.06
N LEU A 21 -5.98 0.71 -1.21
CA LEU A 21 -5.00 -0.12 -0.51
C LEU A 21 -5.65 -1.23 0.35
N LYS A 22 -6.77 -0.92 1.01
CA LYS A 22 -7.54 -1.91 1.79
C LYS A 22 -8.18 -2.98 0.90
N THR A 23 -8.74 -2.58 -0.25
CA THR A 23 -9.32 -3.51 -1.23
C THR A 23 -8.28 -4.48 -1.77
N GLU A 24 -7.06 -3.99 -2.05
CA GLU A 24 -5.92 -4.79 -2.50
C GLU A 24 -5.28 -5.64 -1.38
N ARG A 25 -5.82 -5.57 -0.15
CA ARG A 25 -5.26 -6.23 1.05
C ARG A 25 -3.78 -5.87 1.31
N ILE A 26 -3.38 -4.67 0.91
CA ILE A 26 -2.02 -4.16 1.10
C ILE A 26 -1.88 -3.71 2.55
N ASN A 27 -1.18 -4.53 3.34
CA ASN A 27 -1.05 -4.31 4.79
C ASN A 27 0.34 -3.80 5.23
N LYS A 28 1.37 -3.91 4.38
CA LYS A 28 2.72 -3.41 4.67
C LYS A 28 3.36 -2.72 3.47
N ILE A 29 3.25 -1.41 3.45
CA ILE A 29 3.86 -0.54 2.44
C ILE A 29 5.34 -0.30 2.80
N ARG A 30 6.22 -0.43 1.81
CA ARG A 30 7.65 -0.12 1.91
C ARG A 30 7.95 1.25 1.35
N HIS A 31 7.37 1.54 0.19
CA HIS A 31 7.66 2.74 -0.56
C HIS A 31 6.43 3.16 -1.35
N VAL A 32 6.25 4.46 -1.49
CA VAL A 32 5.20 5.06 -2.31
C VAL A 32 5.85 6.15 -3.13
N THR A 33 5.59 6.16 -4.43
CA THR A 33 5.91 7.28 -5.31
C THR A 33 4.64 7.76 -5.99
N HIS A 34 4.65 9.02 -6.42
CA HIS A 34 3.62 9.57 -7.27
C HIS A 34 4.25 10.35 -8.41
N VAL A 35 3.56 10.41 -9.55
CA VAL A 35 3.89 11.30 -10.65
C VAL A 35 2.63 11.97 -11.16
N ASN A 36 2.70 13.28 -11.35
CA ASN A 36 1.59 14.07 -11.88
C ASN A 36 1.73 14.16 -13.41
N SER A 37 0.65 13.88 -14.13
CA SER A 37 0.54 14.00 -15.58
C SER A 37 -0.72 14.78 -15.93
N GLY A 38 -0.56 16.10 -16.06
CA GLY A 38 -1.70 17.02 -16.23
C GLY A 38 -2.60 16.99 -14.99
N ALA A 39 -3.87 16.63 -15.19
CA ALA A 39 -4.86 16.47 -14.12
C ALA A 39 -4.86 15.08 -13.47
N MET A 40 -4.02 14.15 -13.94
CA MET A 40 -3.94 12.78 -13.43
C MET A 40 -2.76 12.63 -12.46
N VAL A 41 -2.95 11.85 -11.41
CA VAL A 41 -1.89 11.44 -10.48
C VAL A 41 -1.74 9.94 -10.56
N TYR A 42 -0.56 9.47 -10.93
CA TYR A 42 -0.21 8.05 -10.89
C TYR A 42 0.49 7.74 -9.58
N ILE A 43 0.02 6.72 -8.87
CA ILE A 43 0.57 6.31 -7.58
C ILE A 43 1.11 4.90 -7.72
N THR A 44 2.39 4.73 -7.40
CA THR A 44 3.03 3.41 -7.38
C THR A 44 3.32 3.03 -5.93
N VAL A 45 2.85 1.86 -5.52
CA VAL A 45 3.00 1.37 -4.15
C VAL A 45 3.78 0.05 -4.16
N TRP A 46 4.94 0.06 -3.52
CA TRP A 46 5.72 -1.16 -3.26
C TRP A 46 5.35 -1.67 -1.89
N TRP A 47 4.92 -2.93 -1.84
CA TRP A 47 4.43 -3.54 -0.62
C TRP A 47 4.88 -5.00 -0.51
N HIS A 48 4.78 -5.56 0.69
CA HIS A 48 4.95 -6.99 0.91
C HIS A 48 3.60 -7.61 1.26
N GLN A 49 3.33 -8.76 0.64
CA GLN A 49 2.24 -9.62 1.06
C GLN A 49 2.63 -10.34 2.35
N LEU A 50 2.18 -9.81 3.51
CA LEU A 50 2.45 -10.45 4.80
C LEU A 50 1.77 -11.83 4.94
N ASP A 51 0.76 -12.14 4.13
CA ASP A 51 -0.04 -13.36 4.26
C ASP A 51 0.27 -14.46 3.22
N ALA A 52 1.27 -14.29 2.36
CA ALA A 52 1.66 -15.34 1.41
C ALA A 52 2.36 -16.55 2.07
N GLY A 53 2.72 -16.46 3.35
CA GLY A 53 3.56 -17.45 4.04
C GLY A 53 2.88 -18.31 5.12
N LYS A 54 1.60 -18.10 5.44
CA LYS A 54 0.93 -18.86 6.52
C LYS A 54 0.33 -20.21 6.10
N ASN A 55 0.53 -20.61 4.84
CA ASN A 55 0.24 -21.96 4.35
C ASN A 55 1.43 -22.58 3.59
N ALA A 56 2.68 -22.23 3.94
CA ALA A 56 3.74 -23.20 3.69
C ALA A 56 3.52 -24.32 4.72
N PRO A 57 3.19 -25.57 4.31
CA PRO A 57 3.12 -26.65 5.27
C PRO A 57 4.47 -26.69 5.97
N ARG A 58 4.46 -26.57 7.31
CA ARG A 58 5.60 -26.98 8.11
C ARG A 58 5.87 -28.41 7.72
N ALA A 59 6.87 -28.65 6.88
CA ALA A 59 7.45 -29.96 6.69
C ALA A 59 8.17 -30.32 8.00
N HIS A 60 7.39 -30.67 9.02
CA HIS A 60 7.85 -31.58 10.05
C HIS A 60 7.85 -32.95 9.40
N GLY A 61 9.03 -33.46 9.03
CA GLY A 61 9.12 -34.84 8.57
C GLY A 61 10.42 -35.20 7.85
N LEU A 62 11.35 -35.75 8.65
CA LEU A 62 12.17 -36.93 8.33
C LEU A 62 13.17 -36.83 7.17
N SER A 63 14.45 -36.65 7.51
CA SER A 63 15.49 -37.70 7.42
C SER A 63 16.78 -37.28 8.10
#